data_AF-A0A409WXR5-F1
#
_entry.id   AF-A0A409WXR5-F1
#
_cell.length_a   1.000
_cell.length_b   1.000
_cell.length_c   1.000
_cell.angle_alpha   90.00
_cell.angle_beta   90.00
_cell.angle_gamma   90.00
#
_symmetry.space_group_name_H-M   'P 1'
#
loop_
_entity.id
_entity.type
_entity.pdbx_description
1 polymer ?
#
loop_
_entity_poly.entity_id
_entity_poly.type
_entity_poly.pdbx_seq_one_letter_code
_entity_poly.pdbx_strand_id
1 'polypeptide(L)'
;MAENTSAIVAREDEVDVHFEPVIKLTEQVDTKTHEEDEEVLFKMRAKLFRFDAESTEWKERGTGDVRLLAHKETKKVRLVMRRDKTLKVCANHVISGDMRLQPNVGSDRSWVWKVAADYSEHPPTAETLAIRFANPENAALFKAAFEDGQKTNLALSGKPPLESEEETKDKDDESEEEKEADKEKEEKEEEAKTAEQETKKD
;
A
#
# COMPACT_ATOMS: atom_id res chain seq x y z
N MET A 1 -59.35 -4.42 -28.61
CA MET A 1 -59.61 -3.03 -28.22
C MET A 1 -59.35 -2.92 -26.73
N ALA A 2 -58.13 -2.54 -26.36
CA ALA A 2 -57.77 -2.07 -25.03
C ALA A 2 -56.52 -1.21 -25.24
N GLU A 3 -56.74 0.08 -25.49
CA GLU A 3 -55.69 1.07 -25.66
C GLU A 3 -55.02 1.30 -24.30
N ASN A 4 -53.74 0.91 -24.19
CA ASN A 4 -52.95 1.18 -23.00
C ASN A 4 -52.27 2.55 -23.18
N THR A 5 -53.02 3.63 -22.98
CA THR A 5 -52.49 4.98 -22.85
C THR A 5 -51.89 5.16 -21.45
N SER A 6 -50.69 4.61 -21.23
CA SER A 6 -49.86 5.03 -20.10
C SER A 6 -49.30 6.41 -20.43
N ALA A 7 -49.96 7.43 -19.89
CA ALA A 7 -49.57 8.83 -19.98
C ALA A 7 -48.06 8.99 -19.78
N ILE A 8 -47.41 9.62 -20.76
CA ILE A 8 -46.11 10.25 -20.56
C ILE A 8 -46.38 11.36 -19.55
N VAL A 9 -46.07 11.10 -18.28
CA VAL A 9 -45.99 12.15 -17.27
C VAL A 9 -44.92 13.10 -17.78
N ALA A 10 -45.34 14.29 -18.22
CA ALA A 10 -44.42 15.38 -18.50
C ALA A 10 -43.60 15.57 -17.24
N ARG A 11 -42.30 15.27 -17.32
CA ARG A 11 -41.35 15.61 -16.26
C ARG A 11 -41.47 17.13 -16.14
N GLU A 12 -41.92 17.62 -15.00
CA GLU A 12 -41.89 19.05 -14.71
C GLU A 12 -40.48 19.55 -15.05
N ASP A 13 -40.41 20.55 -15.94
CA ASP A 13 -39.15 21.11 -16.39
C ASP A 13 -38.31 21.49 -15.16
N GLU A 14 -37.16 20.83 -14.99
CA GLU A 14 -36.24 21.13 -13.90
C GLU A 14 -35.91 22.62 -13.94
N VAL A 15 -36.05 23.31 -12.81
CA VAL A 15 -35.76 24.74 -12.71
C VAL A 15 -34.26 24.94 -12.95
N ASP A 16 -33.89 25.38 -14.17
CA ASP A 16 -32.52 25.71 -14.54
C ASP A 16 -32.12 27.04 -13.92
N VAL A 17 -31.61 26.97 -12.68
CA VAL A 17 -31.13 28.15 -11.95
C VAL A 17 -29.81 28.61 -12.53
N HIS A 18 -29.82 29.75 -13.22
CA HIS A 18 -28.62 30.38 -13.76
C HIS A 18 -27.81 31.11 -12.69
N PHE A 19 -26.48 30.94 -12.72
CA PHE A 19 -25.52 31.63 -11.86
C PHE A 19 -24.49 32.39 -12.72
N GLU A 20 -24.28 33.68 -12.41
CA GLU A 20 -23.21 34.47 -13.05
C GLU A 20 -21.83 34.00 -12.52
N PRO A 21 -20.85 33.66 -13.38
CA PRO A 21 -19.54 33.21 -12.95
C PRO A 21 -18.76 34.30 -12.21
N VAL A 22 -18.35 34.01 -10.96
CA VAL A 22 -17.51 34.93 -10.16
C VAL A 22 -16.10 35.05 -10.74
N ILE A 23 -15.58 33.97 -11.34
CA ILE A 23 -14.24 33.92 -11.93
C ILE A 23 -14.37 33.35 -13.35
N LYS A 24 -13.84 34.09 -14.33
CA LYS A 24 -13.78 33.66 -15.72
C LYS A 24 -12.37 33.13 -15.99
N LEU A 25 -12.25 31.82 -16.20
CA LEU A 25 -11.01 31.18 -16.66
C LEU A 25 -10.81 31.54 -18.14
N THR A 26 -10.15 32.65 -18.43
CA THR A 26 -10.00 33.20 -19.79
C THR A 26 -8.93 32.50 -20.62
N GLU A 27 -7.95 31.88 -19.95
CA GLU A 27 -6.83 31.22 -20.61
C GLU A 27 -6.92 29.71 -20.44
N GLN A 28 -6.86 28.99 -21.56
CA GLN A 28 -6.69 27.55 -21.54
C GLN A 28 -5.26 27.24 -21.08
N VAL A 29 -5.12 26.68 -19.88
CA VAL A 29 -3.82 26.27 -19.35
C VAL A 29 -3.40 24.97 -20.02
N ASP A 30 -2.20 24.93 -20.59
CA ASP A 30 -1.59 23.69 -21.06
C ASP A 30 -1.34 22.76 -19.86
N THR A 31 -1.92 21.58 -19.88
CA THR A 31 -1.83 20.62 -18.77
C THR A 31 -0.80 19.56 -19.10
N LYS A 32 0.34 19.60 -18.39
CA LYS A 32 1.39 18.59 -18.50
C LYS A 32 1.23 17.55 -17.39
N THR A 33 1.39 16.29 -17.75
CA THR A 33 1.32 15.18 -16.80
C THR A 33 2.64 14.96 -16.06
N HIS A 34 3.74 15.46 -16.63
CA HIS A 34 5.11 15.23 -16.19
C HIS A 34 5.51 13.74 -16.25
N GLU A 35 5.00 13.07 -17.27
CA GLU A 35 5.21 11.65 -17.58
C GLU A 35 5.54 11.47 -19.08
N GLU A 36 5.67 12.56 -19.84
CA GLU A 36 5.89 12.57 -21.29
C GLU A 36 7.27 12.00 -21.69
N ASP A 37 8.25 12.11 -20.79
CA ASP A 37 9.61 11.63 -20.97
C ASP A 37 9.82 10.21 -20.44
N GLU A 38 8.73 9.47 -20.19
CA GLU A 38 8.78 8.13 -19.64
C GLU A 38 8.09 7.10 -20.53
N GLU A 39 8.55 5.86 -20.44
CA GLU A 39 7.96 4.70 -21.08
C GLU A 39 7.21 3.84 -20.07
N VAL A 40 6.01 3.38 -20.42
CA VAL A 40 5.19 2.54 -19.56
C VAL A 40 5.67 1.09 -19.67
N LEU A 41 6.34 0.60 -18.63
CA LEU A 41 6.79 -0.80 -18.55
C LEU A 41 5.67 -1.73 -18.08
N PHE A 42 4.79 -1.22 -17.22
CA PHE A 42 3.66 -1.96 -16.67
C PHE A 42 2.49 -1.01 -16.45
N LYS A 43 1.27 -1.50 -16.72
CA LYS A 43 0.03 -0.78 -16.42
C LYS A 43 -1.05 -1.78 -16.03
N MET A 44 -1.64 -1.60 -14.85
CA MET A 44 -2.72 -2.48 -14.41
C MET A 44 -3.64 -1.82 -13.40
N ARG A 45 -4.90 -2.21 -13.43
CA ARG A 45 -5.90 -1.79 -12.45
C ARG A 45 -5.60 -2.38 -11.08
N ALA A 46 -5.59 -1.54 -10.04
CA ALA A 46 -5.37 -1.95 -8.66
C ALA A 46 -6.10 -1.06 -7.65
N LYS A 47 -6.15 -1.53 -6.40
CA LYS A 47 -6.52 -0.74 -5.22
C LYS A 47 -5.33 -0.63 -4.28
N LEU A 48 -5.00 0.58 -3.88
CA LEU A 48 -3.88 0.91 -3.00
C LEU A 48 -4.39 1.31 -1.61
N PHE A 49 -3.70 0.83 -0.60
CA PHE A 49 -3.92 1.11 0.81
C PHE A 49 -2.65 1.67 1.43
N ARG A 50 -2.83 2.45 2.49
CA ARG A 50 -1.78 2.96 3.36
C ARG A 50 -2.03 2.46 4.76
N PHE A 51 -1.00 1.96 5.43
CA PHE A 51 -1.08 1.64 6.84
C PHE A 51 -1.04 2.91 7.68
N ASP A 52 -2.01 3.09 8.57
CA ASP A 52 -2.02 4.16 9.54
C ASP A 52 -1.47 3.67 10.87
N ALA A 53 -0.28 4.15 11.25
CA ALA A 53 0.40 3.66 12.45
C ALA A 53 -0.31 4.07 13.75
N GLU A 54 -1.03 5.20 13.75
CA GLU A 54 -1.75 5.70 14.92
C GLU A 54 -2.98 4.85 15.26
N SER A 55 -3.81 4.53 14.25
CA SER A 55 -5.00 3.68 14.45
C SER A 55 -4.75 2.19 14.17
N THR A 56 -3.54 1.81 13.77
CA THR A 56 -3.13 0.43 13.49
C THR A 56 -3.95 -0.25 12.39
N GLU A 57 -4.43 0.52 11.41
CA GLU A 57 -5.38 0.02 10.40
C GLU A 57 -4.94 0.34 8.97
N TRP A 58 -5.48 -0.42 8.01
CA TRP A 58 -5.31 -0.15 6.58
C TRP A 58 -6.38 0.83 6.08
N LYS A 59 -5.96 2.00 5.61
CA LYS A 59 -6.84 3.00 4.99
C LYS A 59 -6.74 2.93 3.47
N GLU A 60 -7.87 3.00 2.76
CA GLU A 60 -7.87 3.09 1.31
C GLU A 60 -7.19 4.41 0.89
N ARG A 61 -6.13 4.29 0.09
CA ARG A 61 -5.39 5.44 -0.43
C ARG A 61 -5.88 5.84 -1.80
N GLY A 62 -6.20 4.87 -2.66
CA GLY A 62 -6.72 5.13 -3.99
C GLY A 62 -7.06 3.88 -4.79
N THR A 63 -7.97 4.02 -5.75
CA THR A 63 -8.30 2.98 -6.72
C THR A 63 -8.09 3.54 -8.12
N GLY A 64 -7.35 2.83 -8.97
CA GLY A 64 -6.79 3.39 -10.21
C GLY A 64 -5.89 2.43 -10.98
N ASP A 65 -5.26 2.94 -12.04
CA ASP A 65 -4.20 2.21 -12.74
C ASP A 65 -2.84 2.50 -12.08
N VAL A 66 -2.18 1.46 -11.57
CA VAL A 66 -0.77 1.51 -11.19
C VAL A 66 0.08 1.39 -12.45
N ARG A 67 1.11 2.23 -12.56
CA ARG A 67 2.05 2.24 -13.67
C ARG A 67 3.49 2.19 -13.15
N LEU A 68 4.32 1.38 -13.81
CA LEU A 68 5.77 1.43 -13.66
C LEU A 68 6.32 2.16 -14.89
N LEU A 69 6.99 3.28 -14.65
CA LEU A 69 7.43 4.22 -15.68
C LEU A 69 8.95 4.29 -15.68
N ALA A 70 9.58 4.11 -16.84
CA ALA A 70 11.02 4.26 -17.02
C ALA A 70 11.35 5.54 -17.77
N HIS A 71 12.19 6.39 -17.19
CA HIS A 71 12.62 7.63 -17.84
C HIS A 71 13.44 7.34 -19.10
N LYS A 72 13.13 7.99 -20.22
CA LYS A 72 13.75 7.72 -21.54
C LYS A 72 15.25 7.93 -21.53
N GLU A 73 15.73 8.98 -20.85
CA GLU A 73 17.17 9.29 -20.73
C GLU A 73 17.84 8.52 -19.58
N THR A 74 17.43 8.78 -18.32
CA THR A 74 18.10 8.20 -17.14
C THR A 74 17.84 6.72 -16.91
N LYS A 75 16.85 6.13 -17.61
CA LYS A 75 16.36 4.74 -17.44
C LYS A 75 15.87 4.39 -16.04
N LYS A 76 15.78 5.37 -15.12
CA LYS A 76 15.25 5.16 -13.78
C LYS A 76 13.78 4.82 -13.83
N VAL A 77 13.39 3.80 -13.07
CA VAL A 77 12.03 3.29 -12.97
C VAL A 77 11.35 3.82 -11.71
N ARG A 78 10.15 4.38 -11.85
CA ARG A 78 9.30 4.80 -10.73
C ARG A 78 7.91 4.19 -10.82
N LEU A 79 7.25 4.10 -9.67
CA LEU A 79 5.84 3.73 -9.56
C LEU A 79 5.00 4.99 -9.47
N VAL A 80 3.98 5.11 -10.34
CA VAL A 80 2.98 6.17 -10.32
C VAL A 80 1.59 5.56 -10.36
N MET A 81 0.70 6.00 -9.48
CA MET A 81 -0.71 5.59 -9.48
C MET A 81 -1.62 6.80 -9.30
N ARG A 82 -2.68 6.89 -10.10
CA ARG A 82 -3.68 7.98 -10.04
C ARG A 82 -5.06 7.43 -9.74
N ARG A 83 -5.84 8.16 -8.94
CA ARG A 83 -7.23 7.80 -8.61
C ARG A 83 -8.13 8.01 -9.83
N ASP A 84 -9.11 7.14 -9.99
CA ASP A 84 -10.15 7.33 -10.99
C ASP A 84 -10.90 8.65 -10.80
N LYS A 85 -11.40 9.18 -11.92
CA LYS A 85 -12.24 10.39 -12.03
C LYS A 85 -11.51 11.67 -11.64
N THR A 86 -10.88 11.71 -10.47
CA THR A 86 -10.15 12.87 -9.94
C THR A 86 -8.75 13.02 -10.53
N LEU A 87 -8.16 11.94 -11.05
CA LEU A 87 -6.80 11.89 -11.61
C LEU A 87 -5.68 12.33 -10.65
N LYS A 88 -6.01 12.48 -9.35
CA LYS A 88 -5.05 12.81 -8.29
C LYS A 88 -4.07 11.66 -8.11
N VAL A 89 -2.79 12.00 -8.01
CA VAL A 89 -1.73 11.05 -7.69
C VAL A 89 -1.98 10.49 -6.29
N CYS A 90 -1.82 9.18 -6.12
CA CYS A 90 -1.97 8.47 -4.85
C CYS A 90 -0.80 7.54 -4.53
N ALA A 91 0.17 7.43 -5.43
CA ALA A 91 1.53 6.94 -5.17
C ALA A 91 2.47 7.52 -6.22
N ASN A 92 3.67 7.92 -5.80
CA ASN A 92 4.72 8.44 -6.67
C ASN A 92 6.07 8.26 -5.98
N HIS A 93 6.80 7.19 -6.30
CA HIS A 93 8.11 6.94 -5.72
C HIS A 93 9.00 6.14 -6.67
N VAL A 94 10.30 6.32 -6.55
CA VAL A 94 11.29 5.51 -7.27
C VAL A 94 11.26 4.08 -6.71
N ILE A 95 11.40 3.09 -7.60
CA ILE A 95 11.53 1.69 -7.17
C ILE A 95 12.96 1.46 -6.69
N SER A 96 13.19 1.48 -5.39
CA SER A 96 14.52 1.30 -4.82
C SER A 96 14.86 -0.18 -4.64
N GLY A 97 16.15 -0.53 -4.73
CA GLY A 97 16.62 -1.91 -4.63
C GLY A 97 16.51 -2.54 -3.24
N ASP A 98 16.26 -1.73 -2.21
CA ASP A 98 15.99 -2.14 -0.82
C ASP A 98 14.50 -2.44 -0.56
N MET A 99 13.60 -2.04 -1.46
CA MET A 99 12.18 -2.38 -1.34
C MET A 99 11.99 -3.90 -1.42
N ARG A 100 11.01 -4.44 -0.69
CA ARG A 100 10.65 -5.86 -0.71
C ARG A 100 9.14 -5.99 -0.75
N LEU A 101 8.61 -6.65 -1.78
CA LEU A 101 7.19 -7.00 -1.84
C LEU A 101 6.95 -8.23 -0.97
N GLN A 102 6.25 -8.05 0.14
CA GLN A 102 5.86 -9.12 1.05
C GLN A 102 4.41 -9.53 0.80
N PRO A 103 4.07 -10.82 0.84
CA PRO A 103 2.69 -11.27 0.73
C PRO A 103 1.86 -10.71 1.90
N ASN A 104 0.61 -10.31 1.64
CA ASN A 104 -0.29 -9.88 2.70
C ASN A 104 -1.03 -11.09 3.30
N VAL A 105 -1.03 -11.21 4.63
CA VAL A 105 -1.69 -12.32 5.33
C VAL A 105 -3.18 -12.38 4.94
N GLY A 106 -3.64 -13.56 4.52
CA GLY A 106 -5.02 -13.78 4.10
C GLY A 106 -5.38 -13.25 2.71
N SER A 107 -4.40 -12.84 1.89
CA SER A 107 -4.61 -12.47 0.49
C SER A 107 -3.55 -13.03 -0.44
N ASP A 108 -4.00 -13.79 -1.44
CA ASP A 108 -3.20 -14.31 -2.56
C ASP A 108 -2.90 -13.27 -3.66
N ARG A 109 -3.62 -12.15 -3.65
CA ARG A 109 -3.59 -11.10 -4.69
C ARG A 109 -3.15 -9.72 -4.19
N SER A 110 -2.42 -9.67 -3.08
CA SER A 110 -1.94 -8.40 -2.49
C SER A 110 -0.48 -8.46 -2.08
N TRP A 111 0.22 -7.34 -2.27
CA TRP A 111 1.61 -7.14 -1.82
C TRP A 111 1.70 -5.95 -0.87
N VAL A 112 2.63 -6.03 0.08
CA VAL A 112 2.96 -4.97 1.05
C VAL A 112 4.41 -4.58 0.90
N TRP A 113 4.73 -3.29 0.94
CA TRP A 113 6.11 -2.80 0.98
C TRP A 113 6.22 -1.47 1.70
N LYS A 114 7.44 -1.15 2.14
CA LYS A 114 7.79 0.13 2.76
C LYS A 114 8.42 1.06 1.73
N VAL A 115 8.04 2.33 1.78
CA VAL A 115 8.56 3.41 0.93
C VAL A 115 9.15 4.47 1.85
N ALA A 116 10.42 4.80 1.66
CA ALA A 116 11.09 5.83 2.48
C ALA A 116 10.63 7.27 2.14
N ALA A 117 10.31 7.52 0.86
CA ALA A 117 9.85 8.81 0.38
C ALA A 117 8.86 8.64 -0.78
N ASP A 118 7.57 8.72 -0.48
CA ASP A 118 6.48 8.82 -1.44
C ASP A 118 6.11 10.29 -1.67
N TYR A 119 6.01 10.68 -2.94
CA TYR A 119 5.78 12.04 -3.41
C TYR A 119 4.36 12.23 -3.95
N SER A 120 3.37 11.44 -3.50
CA SER A 120 1.98 11.68 -3.89
C SER A 120 1.37 12.88 -3.16
N GLU A 121 1.91 13.23 -2.00
CA GLU A 121 1.58 14.41 -1.21
C GLU A 121 2.84 15.27 -1.04
N HIS A 122 2.67 16.53 -0.60
CA HIS A 122 3.78 17.42 -0.29
C HIS A 122 3.66 17.89 1.17
N PRO A 123 4.70 17.72 2.02
CA PRO A 123 6.03 17.17 1.74
C PRO A 123 6.05 15.63 1.50
N PRO A 124 7.16 15.05 0.99
CA PRO A 124 7.28 13.61 0.81
C PRO A 124 7.23 12.86 2.15
N THR A 125 6.53 11.73 2.18
CA THR A 125 6.31 10.95 3.40
C THR A 125 6.85 9.52 3.30
N ALA A 126 7.29 8.97 4.43
CA ALA A 126 7.55 7.53 4.54
C ALA A 126 6.22 6.80 4.73
N GLU A 127 5.98 5.75 3.95
CA GLU A 127 4.69 5.06 3.88
C GLU A 127 4.88 3.54 3.91
N THR A 128 3.96 2.83 4.56
CA THR A 128 3.80 1.38 4.37
C THR A 128 2.57 1.17 3.50
N LEU A 129 2.78 0.68 2.29
CA LEU A 129 1.75 0.57 1.26
C LEU A 129 1.35 -0.90 1.07
N ALA A 130 0.08 -1.12 0.80
CA ALA A 130 -0.41 -2.40 0.31
C ALA A 130 -1.18 -2.19 -1.00
N ILE A 131 -0.93 -3.04 -1.99
CA ILE A 131 -1.65 -3.01 -3.26
C ILE A 131 -2.37 -4.32 -3.47
N ARG A 132 -3.62 -4.25 -3.93
CA ARG A 132 -4.48 -5.41 -4.22
C ARG A 132 -4.89 -5.40 -5.68
N PHE A 133 -4.77 -6.55 -6.33
CA PHE A 133 -5.17 -6.79 -7.71
C PHE A 133 -6.47 -7.59 -7.78
N ALA A 134 -7.02 -7.71 -8.99
CA ALA A 134 -8.26 -8.45 -9.21
C ALA A 134 -8.11 -9.95 -8.90
N ASN A 135 -6.98 -10.54 -9.27
CA ASN A 135 -6.68 -11.97 -9.14
C ASN A 135 -5.16 -12.19 -8.84
N PRO A 136 -4.77 -13.41 -8.44
CA PRO A 136 -3.37 -13.73 -8.10
C PRO A 136 -2.43 -13.61 -9.30
N GLU A 137 -2.88 -13.92 -10.51
CA GLU A 137 -2.07 -13.84 -11.73
C GLU A 137 -1.61 -12.41 -11.99
N ASN A 138 -2.52 -11.44 -11.85
CA ASN A 138 -2.21 -10.02 -11.97
C ASN A 138 -1.24 -9.55 -10.88
N ALA A 139 -1.38 -10.07 -9.66
CA ALA A 139 -0.45 -9.77 -8.57
C ALA A 139 0.96 -10.31 -8.87
N ALA A 140 1.06 -11.52 -9.44
CA ALA A 140 2.34 -12.09 -9.86
C ALA A 140 2.99 -11.29 -11.00
N LEU A 141 2.22 -10.87 -12.00
CA LEU A 141 2.71 -10.00 -13.09
C LEU A 141 3.25 -8.67 -12.56
N PHE A 142 2.57 -8.06 -11.60
CA PHE A 142 3.06 -6.85 -10.94
C PHE A 142 4.37 -7.11 -10.20
N LYS A 143 4.46 -8.20 -9.42
CA LYS A 143 5.70 -8.54 -8.67
C LYS A 143 6.88 -8.69 -9.62
N ALA A 144 6.71 -9.44 -10.71
CA ALA A 144 7.76 -9.62 -11.71
C ALA A 144 8.22 -8.28 -12.31
N ALA A 145 7.27 -7.44 -12.75
CA ALA A 145 7.60 -6.12 -13.33
C ALA A 145 8.25 -5.17 -12.30
N PHE A 146 7.83 -5.24 -11.04
CA PHE A 146 8.40 -4.45 -9.95
C PHE A 146 9.86 -4.86 -9.69
N GLU A 147 10.12 -6.16 -9.56
CA GLU A 147 11.47 -6.72 -9.35
C GLU A 147 12.40 -6.43 -10.54
N ASP A 148 11.90 -6.46 -11.77
CA ASP A 148 12.68 -6.07 -12.95
C ASP A 148 13.00 -4.57 -12.96
N GLY A 149 12.07 -3.74 -12.48
CA GLY A 149 12.32 -2.32 -12.20
C GLY A 149 13.40 -2.11 -11.13
N GLN A 150 13.41 -2.93 -10.07
CA GLN A 150 14.44 -2.91 -9.04
C GLN A 150 15.81 -3.26 -9.60
N LYS A 151 15.91 -4.34 -10.39
CA LYS A 151 17.17 -4.75 -11.05
C LYS A 151 17.70 -3.64 -11.95
N THR A 152 16.82 -3.01 -12.73
CA THR A 152 17.17 -1.88 -13.60
C THR A 152 17.75 -0.73 -12.80
N ASN A 153 17.08 -0.31 -11.73
CA ASN A 153 17.55 0.79 -10.89
C ASN A 153 18.82 0.47 -10.10
N LEU A 154 18.98 -0.77 -9.64
CA LEU A 154 20.20 -1.25 -8.99
C LEU A 154 21.39 -1.18 -9.93
N ALA A 155 21.25 -1.69 -11.16
CA ALA A 155 22.29 -1.65 -12.18
C ALA A 155 22.73 -0.21 -12.50
N LEU A 156 21.80 0.74 -12.50
CA LEU A 156 22.08 2.17 -12.72
C LEU A 156 22.75 2.85 -11.51
N SER A 157 22.54 2.33 -10.30
CA SER A 157 23.05 2.92 -9.05
C SER A 157 24.50 2.53 -8.71
N GLY A 158 25.09 1.58 -9.45
CA GLY A 158 26.44 1.08 -9.19
C GLY A 158 26.59 0.30 -7.86
N LYS A 159 25.50 0.00 -7.16
CA LYS A 159 25.48 -0.83 -5.96
C LYS A 159 25.23 -2.31 -6.34
N PRO A 160 25.94 -3.27 -5.73
CA PRO A 160 25.73 -4.68 -6.02
C PRO A 160 24.29 -5.12 -5.64
N PRO A 161 23.68 -6.07 -6.38
CA PRO A 161 22.39 -6.63 -6.02
C PRO A 161 22.44 -7.31 -4.65
N LEU A 162 21.48 -6.99 -3.78
CA LEU A 162 21.18 -7.84 -2.61
C LEU A 162 20.42 -9.05 -3.13
N GLU A 163 21.01 -10.23 -3.03
CA GLU A 163 20.38 -11.51 -3.35
C GLU A 163 19.04 -11.66 -2.60
N SER A 164 18.03 -12.14 -3.31
CA SER A 164 16.77 -12.59 -2.71
C SER A 164 17.02 -13.93 -2.04
N GLU A 165 17.00 -13.96 -0.71
CA GLU A 165 16.93 -15.21 0.04
C GLU A 165 15.55 -15.85 -0.23
N GLU A 166 15.55 -16.90 -1.05
CA GLU A 166 14.42 -17.83 -1.14
C GLU A 166 14.33 -18.66 0.14
N GLU A 167 13.08 -18.81 0.58
CA GLU A 167 12.52 -19.63 1.65
C GLU A 167 13.36 -20.84 2.14
N THR A 168 13.71 -20.83 3.42
CA THR A 168 13.80 -22.07 4.21
C THR A 168 12.56 -22.20 5.09
N LYS A 169 11.80 -23.25 4.80
CA LYS A 169 10.61 -23.70 5.50
C LYS A 169 10.96 -24.41 6.81
N ASP A 170 10.19 -24.12 7.85
CA ASP A 170 9.84 -24.92 9.04
C ASP A 170 10.99 -25.58 9.86
N LYS A 171 11.30 -25.01 11.04
CA LYS A 171 11.04 -25.59 12.38
C LYS A 171 11.72 -24.81 13.51
N ASP A 172 11.10 -24.87 14.67
CA ASP A 172 11.58 -24.47 16.01
C ASP A 172 11.11 -23.09 16.51
N ASP A 173 9.79 -23.01 16.72
CA ASP A 173 9.17 -22.32 17.84
C ASP A 173 9.01 -23.35 18.98
N GLU A 174 9.96 -23.39 19.93
CA GLU A 174 9.84 -24.01 21.27
C GLU A 174 11.18 -23.86 22.02
N SER A 175 11.51 -22.68 22.56
CA SER A 175 12.52 -22.61 23.64
C SER A 175 12.47 -21.40 24.56
N GLU A 176 11.50 -20.50 24.44
CA GLU A 176 11.48 -19.28 25.27
C GLU A 176 10.40 -19.25 26.36
N GLU A 177 9.36 -20.10 26.32
CA GLU A 177 8.33 -20.14 27.37
C GLU A 177 8.71 -20.98 28.62
N GLU A 178 9.69 -21.89 28.53
CA GLU A 178 10.05 -22.74 29.69
C GLU A 178 10.93 -22.04 30.74
N LYS A 179 11.55 -20.88 30.42
CA LYS A 179 12.45 -20.19 31.36
C LYS A 179 11.76 -19.19 32.29
N GLU A 180 10.57 -18.70 31.94
CA GLU A 180 9.83 -17.80 32.84
C GLU A 180 8.97 -18.57 33.87
N ALA A 181 8.51 -19.78 33.55
CA ALA A 181 7.67 -20.58 34.45
C ALA A 181 8.43 -21.17 35.65
N ASP A 182 9.74 -21.44 35.52
CA ASP A 182 10.55 -22.03 36.61
C ASP A 182 10.93 -20.98 37.67
N LYS A 183 11.10 -19.72 37.25
CA LYS A 183 11.49 -18.62 38.14
C LYS A 183 10.34 -18.16 39.04
N GLU A 184 9.10 -18.23 38.56
CA GLU A 184 7.91 -17.86 39.35
C GLU A 184 7.52 -18.94 40.38
N LYS A 185 8.03 -20.16 40.24
CA LYS A 185 7.75 -21.28 41.15
C LYS A 185 8.71 -21.33 42.34
N GLU A 186 9.96 -20.91 42.17
CA GLU A 186 10.95 -20.81 43.27
C GLU A 186 10.61 -19.67 44.24
N GLU A 187 10.15 -18.50 43.76
CA GLU A 187 9.81 -17.37 44.65
C GLU A 187 8.59 -17.64 45.55
N LYS A 188 7.61 -18.43 45.07
CA LYS A 188 6.42 -18.78 45.87
C LYS A 188 6.68 -19.86 46.94
N GLU A 189 7.71 -20.69 46.78
CA GLU A 189 8.07 -21.70 47.79
C GLU A 189 8.89 -21.12 48.95
N GLU A 190 9.58 -19.99 48.75
CA GLU A 190 10.36 -19.32 49.80
C GLU A 190 9.49 -18.43 50.71
N GLU A 191 8.45 -17.78 50.17
CA GLU A 191 7.45 -17.02 50.96
C GLU A 191 6.56 -17.93 51.83
N ALA A 192 6.26 -19.15 51.38
CA ALA A 192 5.46 -20.09 52.19
C ALA A 192 6.22 -20.63 53.41
N LYS A 193 7.55 -20.76 53.33
CA LYS A 193 8.38 -21.29 54.43
C LYS A 193 8.69 -20.25 55.52
N THR A 194 8.67 -18.96 55.18
CA THR A 194 8.85 -17.88 56.15
C THR A 194 7.57 -17.61 56.96
N ALA A 195 6.38 -17.78 56.37
CA ALA A 195 5.10 -17.63 57.08
C ALA A 195 4.79 -18.77 58.09
N GLU A 196 5.32 -19.98 57.89
CA GLU A 196 5.10 -21.11 58.82
C GLU A 196 6.01 -21.10 60.06
N GLN A 197 7.08 -20.29 60.09
CA GLN A 197 7.95 -20.18 61.27
C GLN A 197 7.54 -19.08 62.25
N GLU A 198 6.70 -18.11 61.85
CA GLU A 198 6.21 -17.07 62.77
C GLU A 198 4.93 -17.46 63.54
N THR A 199 4.25 -18.55 63.18
CA THR A 199 3.02 -19.02 63.86
C THR A 199 3.24 -20.07 64.96
N LYS A 200 4.50 -20.41 65.28
CA LYS A 200 4.85 -21.37 66.35
C LYS A 200 5.56 -20.76 67.57
N LYS A 201 5.51 -19.43 67.71
CA LYS A 201 6.09 -18.73 68.86
C LYS A 201 5.12 -17.73 69.48
N ASP A 202 3.92 -18.21 69.78
CA ASP A 202 3.04 -17.70 70.85
C ASP A 202 2.45 -18.89 71.62
#